data_AF-A0A377YUW4-F1
#
_entry.id   AF-A0A377YUW4-F1
#
_cell.length_a   1.000
_cell.length_b   1.000
_cell.length_c   1.000
_cell.angle_alpha   90.00
_cell.angle_beta   90.00
_cell.angle_gamma   90.00
#
_symmetry.space_group_name_H-M   'P 1'
#
loop_
_entity.id
_entity.type
_entity.pdbx_description
1 polymer ?
#
loop_
_entity_poly.entity_id
_entity_poly.type
_entity_poly.pdbx_seq_one_letter_code
_entity_poly.pdbx_strand_id
1 'polypeptide(L)'
;MHVTDYTNASRTMLFNIHDLDWDDKMLDALDIPRAMLPEVRKSSEVYGQTNIGGKGGTRIPIAGIAGDQQAALFGQLCVKEGWRKTPTAPAALC
;
A
#
# COMPACT_ATOMS: atom_id res chain seq x y z
N MET A 1 -9.34 -12.09 -2.41
CA MET A 1 -9.20 -10.68 -2.81
C MET A 1 -7.82 -10.50 -3.42
N HIS A 2 -7.67 -9.65 -4.43
CA HIS A 2 -6.38 -9.29 -5.01
C HIS A 2 -6.27 -7.76 -4.97
N VAL A 3 -5.54 -7.24 -3.98
CA VAL A 3 -5.57 -5.82 -3.60
C VAL A 3 -4.15 -5.36 -3.25
N THR A 4 -3.83 -4.10 -3.56
CA THR A 4 -2.61 -3.42 -3.16
C THR A 4 -2.94 -1.98 -2.72
N ASP A 5 -1.99 -1.29 -2.08
CA ASP A 5 -2.15 0.10 -1.70
C ASP A 5 -1.35 1.06 -2.59
N TYR A 6 -1.62 2.37 -2.50
CA TYR A 6 -0.92 3.39 -3.28
C TYR A 6 0.61 3.34 -3.11
N THR A 7 1.10 3.06 -1.90
CA THR A 7 2.55 3.07 -1.64
C THR A 7 3.25 1.92 -2.35
N ASN A 8 2.65 0.73 -2.42
CA ASN A 8 3.19 -0.38 -3.22
C ASN A 8 2.93 -0.20 -4.71
N ALA A 9 1.74 0.25 -5.12
CA ALA A 9 1.40 0.48 -6.53
C ALA A 9 2.37 1.47 -7.20
N SER A 10 2.71 2.57 -6.52
CA SER A 10 3.68 3.57 -7.01
C SER A 10 5.10 3.03 -7.25
N ARG A 11 5.44 1.84 -6.74
CA ARG A 11 6.76 1.19 -6.93
C ARG A 11 6.84 0.30 -8.16
N THR A 12 5.73 0.13 -8.89
CA THR A 12 5.63 -0.77 -10.04
C THR A 12 6.01 -0.11 -11.37
N MET A 13 6.09 1.23 -11.41
CA MET A 13 6.14 2.05 -12.64
C MET A 13 4.89 1.94 -13.54
N LEU A 14 3.86 1.19 -13.13
CA LEU A 14 2.60 1.02 -13.87
C LEU A 14 1.47 1.89 -13.33
N PHE A 15 1.69 2.58 -12.21
CA PHE A 15 0.66 3.32 -11.48
C PHE A 15 0.84 4.83 -11.66
N ASN A 16 -0.20 5.50 -12.14
CA ASN A 16 -0.24 6.95 -12.25
C ASN A 16 -0.64 7.56 -10.89
N ILE A 17 0.31 8.26 -10.26
CA ILE A 17 0.13 8.85 -8.93
C ILE A 17 -0.80 10.07 -8.90
N HIS A 18 -1.10 10.67 -10.05
CA HIS A 18 -1.99 11.83 -10.14
C HIS A 18 -3.46 11.38 -10.23
N ASP A 19 -3.72 10.40 -11.10
CA ASP A 19 -5.07 9.86 -11.30
C ASP A 19 -5.43 8.75 -10.29
N LEU A 20 -4.43 8.25 -9.56
CA LEU A 20 -4.53 7.16 -8.59
C LEU A 20 -5.07 5.85 -9.21
N ASP A 21 -4.65 5.57 -10.45
CA ASP A 21 -5.03 4.37 -11.19
C ASP A 21 -3.85 3.79 -11.98
N TRP A 22 -3.98 2.55 -12.44
CA TRP A 22 -3.05 1.94 -13.39
C TRP A 22 -3.03 2.72 -14.71
N ASP A 23 -1.83 3.00 -15.21
CA ASP A 23 -1.59 3.77 -16.42
C ASP A 23 -1.70 2.89 -17.67
N ASP A 24 -2.79 3.04 -18.42
CA ASP A 24 -3.06 2.21 -19.60
C ASP A 24 -1.97 2.32 -20.67
N LYS A 25 -1.28 3.45 -20.81
CA LYS A 25 -0.17 3.59 -21.78
C LYS A 25 1.02 2.74 -21.38
N MET A 26 1.33 2.71 -20.08
CA MET A 26 2.40 1.86 -19.54
C MET A 26 2.05 0.39 -19.64
N LEU A 27 0.79 0.03 -19.42
CA LEU A 27 0.31 -1.35 -19.59
C LEU A 27 0.41 -1.81 -21.04
N ASP A 28 -0.05 -0.99 -21.99
CA ASP A 28 0.03 -1.28 -23.42
C ASP A 28 1.49 -1.40 -23.90
N ALA A 29 2.37 -0.51 -23.44
CA ALA A 29 3.78 -0.51 -23.83
C ALA A 29 4.55 -1.76 -23.36
N LEU A 30 4.10 -2.38 -22.28
CA LEU A 30 4.72 -3.57 -21.67
C LEU A 30 3.94 -4.86 -21.93
N ASP A 31 2.85 -4.80 -22.71
CA ASP A 31 1.96 -5.92 -23.00
C ASP A 31 1.41 -6.60 -21.73
N ILE A 32 0.93 -5.79 -20.78
CA ILE A 32 0.41 -6.23 -19.48
C ILE A 32 -1.12 -6.13 -19.47
N PRO A 33 -1.85 -7.27 -19.46
CA PRO A 33 -3.31 -7.24 -19.36
C PRO A 33 -3.79 -6.65 -18.03
N ARG A 34 -4.54 -5.54 -18.06
CA ARG A 34 -5.06 -4.87 -16.86
C ARG A 34 -5.78 -5.79 -15.86
N ALA A 35 -6.46 -6.82 -16.35
CA ALA A 35 -7.17 -7.80 -15.53
C ALA A 35 -6.27 -8.60 -14.57
N MET A 36 -4.95 -8.64 -14.80
CA MET A 36 -4.01 -9.30 -13.92
C MET A 36 -3.61 -8.46 -12.70
N LEU A 37 -3.88 -7.14 -12.73
CA LEU A 37 -3.44 -6.22 -11.70
C LEU A 37 -4.38 -6.26 -10.49
N PRO A 38 -3.85 -6.02 -9.28
CA PRO A 38 -4.68 -5.90 -8.09
C PRO A 38 -5.51 -4.62 -8.13
N GLU A 39 -6.64 -4.62 -7.42
CA GLU A 39 -7.36 -3.38 -7.14
C GLU A 39 -6.53 -2.50 -6.22
N VAL A 40 -6.40 -1.21 -6.55
CA VAL A 40 -5.63 -0.26 -5.74
C VAL A 40 -6.56 0.43 -4.73
N ARG A 41 -6.14 0.43 -3.47
CA ARG A 41 -6.92 0.89 -2.32
C ARG A 41 -6.07 1.83 -1.45
N LYS A 42 -6.70 2.55 -0.51
CA LYS A 42 -5.99 3.39 0.48
C LYS A 42 -5.17 2.50 1.40
N SER A 43 -4.05 3.00 1.92
CA SER A 43 -3.20 2.23 2.86
C SER A 43 -3.85 1.90 4.21
N SER A 44 -4.96 2.58 4.55
CA SER A 44 -5.73 2.39 5.78
C SER A 44 -7.24 2.35 5.46
N GLU A 45 -7.75 1.15 5.25
CA GLU A 45 -9.18 0.83 5.09
C GLU A 45 -9.41 -0.66 5.34
N VAL A 46 -10.64 -1.09 5.62
CA VAL A 46 -10.96 -2.51 5.81
C VAL A 46 -11.12 -3.19 4.45
N TYR A 47 -10.10 -3.93 4.01
CA TYR A 47 -10.11 -4.65 2.71
C TYR A 47 -10.89 -5.97 2.78
N GLY A 48 -10.96 -6.57 3.97
CA GLY A 48 -11.58 -7.87 4.18
C GLY A 48 -11.38 -8.37 5.60
N GLN A 49 -11.83 -9.60 5.86
CA GLN A 49 -11.69 -10.25 7.15
C GLN A 49 -11.05 -11.63 6.98
N THR A 50 -10.07 -11.93 7.84
CA THR A 50 -9.52 -13.28 7.94
C THR A 50 -10.25 -14.08 9.01
N ASN A 51 -10.34 -15.39 8.82
CA ASN A 51 -10.86 -16.32 9.82
C ASN A 51 -9.71 -16.96 10.58
N ILE A 52 -9.64 -16.75 11.89
CA ILE A 52 -8.71 -17.52 12.73
C ILE A 52 -9.54 -18.52 13.55
N GLY A 53 -9.28 -19.82 13.35
CA GLY A 53 -9.91 -20.90 14.13
C GLY A 53 -11.08 -21.65 13.45
N GLY A 54 -11.32 -21.45 12.15
CA GLY A 54 -12.30 -22.26 11.42
C GLY A 54 -13.77 -21.91 11.73
N LYS A 55 -14.67 -22.89 11.74
CA LYS A 55 -16.11 -22.64 11.97
C LYS A 55 -16.34 -22.26 13.43
N GLY A 56 -16.82 -21.03 13.68
CA GLY A 56 -16.92 -20.46 15.03
C GLY A 56 -15.68 -19.68 15.49
N GLY A 57 -14.67 -19.54 14.62
CA GLY A 57 -13.47 -18.75 14.87
C GLY A 57 -13.71 -17.23 14.79
N THR A 58 -12.71 -16.48 15.25
CA THR A 58 -12.74 -15.01 15.28
C THR A 58 -12.46 -14.44 13.90
N ARG A 59 -13.29 -13.47 13.48
CA ARG A 59 -13.04 -12.66 12.29
C ARG A 59 -12.15 -11.48 12.65
N ILE A 60 -10.96 -11.40 12.06
CA ILE A 60 -10.04 -10.27 12.26
C ILE A 60 -10.00 -9.43 10.98
N PRO A 61 -10.24 -8.11 11.03
CA PRO A 61 -10.15 -7.26 9.85
C PRO A 61 -8.70 -7.12 9.38
N ILE A 62 -8.49 -7.25 8.08
CA ILE A 62 -7.26 -6.81 7.42
C ILE A 62 -7.50 -5.35 7.03
N ALA A 63 -6.81 -4.43 7.71
CA ALA A 63 -7.12 -3.00 7.64
C ALA A 63 -5.93 -2.07 7.32
N GLY A 64 -4.72 -2.61 7.14
CA GLY A 64 -3.53 -1.84 6.80
C GLY A 64 -2.66 -2.54 5.76
N ILE A 65 -2.25 -1.82 4.73
CA ILE A 65 -1.28 -2.25 3.70
C ILE A 65 -0.42 -1.03 3.38
N ALA A 66 0.90 -1.16 3.47
CA ALA A 66 1.84 -0.13 3.05
C ALA A 66 3.19 -0.77 2.69
N GLY A 67 3.93 -0.12 1.80
CA GLY A 67 5.33 -0.43 1.50
C GLY A 67 6.20 -0.23 2.73
N ASP A 68 7.28 -0.98 2.82
CA ASP A 68 8.15 -1.07 4.00
C ASP A 68 8.71 0.30 4.47
N GLN A 69 9.22 1.11 3.54
CA GLN A 69 9.80 2.41 3.85
C GLN A 69 8.74 3.43 4.28
N GLN A 70 7.57 3.40 3.62
CA GLN A 70 6.43 4.26 3.96
C GLN A 70 5.79 3.86 5.29
N ALA A 71 5.69 2.56 5.57
CA ALA A 71 5.25 2.03 6.86
C ALA A 71 6.22 2.44 7.97
N ALA A 72 7.53 2.38 7.74
CA ALA A 72 8.54 2.83 8.71
C ALA A 72 8.47 4.34 8.95
N LEU A 73 8.24 5.15 7.90
CA LEU A 73 8.02 6.60 8.03
C LEU A 73 6.78 6.88 8.90
N PHE A 74 5.67 6.20 8.62
CA PHE A 74 4.44 6.32 9.39
C PHE A 74 4.60 5.87 10.85
N GLY A 75 5.28 4.75 11.08
CA GLY A 75 5.55 4.20 12.41
C GLY A 75 6.45 5.07 13.28
N GLN A 76 7.27 5.93 12.68
CA GLN A 76 8.06 6.95 13.38
C GLN A 76 7.33 8.28 13.55
N LEU A 77 6.04 8.36 13.19
CA LEU A 77 5.23 9.57 13.24
C LEU A 77 5.74 10.70 12.34
N CYS A 78 6.49 10.37 11.28
CA CYS A 78 6.89 11.30 10.23
C CYS A 78 5.71 11.69 9.31
N VAL A 79 4.77 12.46 9.87
CA VAL A 79 3.48 12.82 9.21
C VAL A 79 3.36 14.30 8.86
N LYS A 80 4.41 15.09 9.08
CA LYS A 80 4.47 16.50 8.67
C LYS A 80 5.43 16.66 7.50
N GLU A 81 5.14 17.64 6.66
CA GLU A 81 5.99 18.00 5.54
C GLU A 81 7.41 18.37 6.01
N GLY A 82 8.43 17.93 5.25
CA GLY A 82 9.84 18.15 5.57
C GLY A 82 10.44 17.12 6.54
N TRP A 83 9.63 16.29 7.20
CA TRP A 83 10.14 15.24 8.09
C TRP A 83 10.71 14.08 7.28
N ARG A 84 11.79 13.47 7.77
CA ARG A 84 12.52 12.44 7.03
C ARG A 84 12.96 11.31 7.92
N LYS A 85 12.59 10.08 7.54
CA LYS A 85 13.13 8.87 8.15
C LYS A 85 14.51 8.54 7.57
N THR A 86 15.49 8.33 8.43
CA THR A 86 16.75 7.67 8.09
C THR A 86 17.02 6.51 9.05
N PRO A 87 17.71 5.42 8.62
CA PRO A 87 17.89 4.23 9.46
C PRO A 87 18.64 4.47 10.79
N THR A 88 19.46 5.52 10.85
CA THR A 88 20.34 5.83 11.98
C THR A 88 19.88 7.03 12.81
N ALA A 89 18.86 7.78 12.37
CA ALA A 89 18.35 8.89 13.14
C ALA A 89 17.41 8.41 14.27
N PRO A 90 17.55 8.95 15.50
CA PRO A 90 16.56 8.70 16.55
C PRO A 90 15.19 9.22 16.10
N ALA A 91 14.12 8.61 16.60
CA ALA A 91 12.74 8.95 16.26
C ALA A 91 12.37 10.44 16.51
N ALA A 92 13.20 11.19 17.25
CA ALA A 92 13.06 12.62 17.49
C ALA A 92 13.55 13.54 16.34
N LEU A 93 14.02 12.95 15.23
CA LEU A 93 14.39 13.65 13.98
C LEU A 93 13.43 13.34 12.82
N CYS A 94 12.38 12.56 13.09
CA CYS A 94 11.04 12.96 12.70
C CYS A 94 10.71 14.18 13.58
#